data_AF-A0A9X5F2X3-F1
#
_entry.id   AF-A0A9X5F2X3-F1
#
_cell.length_a   1.000
_cell.length_b   1.000
_cell.length_c   1.000
_cell.angle_alpha   90.00
_cell.angle_beta   90.00
_cell.angle_gamma   90.00
#
_symmetry.space_group_name_H-M   'P 1'
#
loop_
_entity.id
_entity.type
_entity.pdbx_description
1 polymer ?
#
loop_
_entity_poly.entity_id
_entity_poly.type
_entity_poly.pdbx_seq_one_letter_code
_entity_poly.pdbx_strand_id
1 'polypeptide(L)'
;MKVKILFAYVAVSLLLAGCTSQAQKQAIGNAHALYPVQKAQSAKKGKQWEGMKLVITSTGLNVDGKPAAVVEKTADATVYQQGLYNYIVYKNGKIAVTNTSGIFKGYAE
;
A
#
# COMPACT_ATOMS: atom_id res chain seq x y z
N MET A 1 58.84 18.49 -31.94
CA MET A 1 57.40 18.75 -32.22
C MET A 1 56.47 17.53 -32.03
N LYS A 2 56.98 16.30 -31.83
CA LYS A 2 56.17 15.06 -31.71
C LYS A 2 55.57 14.79 -30.32
N VAL A 3 56.15 15.32 -29.24
CA VAL A 3 55.72 15.02 -27.85
C VAL A 3 54.48 15.83 -27.42
N LYS A 4 54.33 17.07 -27.92
CA LYS A 4 53.16 17.93 -27.60
C LYS A 4 51.84 17.38 -28.17
N ILE A 5 51.90 16.75 -29.34
CA ILE A 5 50.73 16.14 -29.99
C ILE A 5 50.27 14.88 -29.25
N LEU A 6 51.22 14.07 -28.75
CA LEU A 6 50.90 12.86 -28.01
C LEU A 6 50.25 13.15 -26.65
N PHE A 7 50.69 14.22 -25.96
CA PHE A 7 50.11 14.65 -24.69
C PHE A 7 48.68 15.18 -24.85
N ALA A 8 48.39 15.90 -25.95
CA ALA A 8 47.05 16.39 -26.25
C ALA A 8 46.06 15.25 -26.55
N TYR A 9 46.51 14.20 -27.27
CA TYR A 9 45.67 13.05 -27.59
C TYR A 9 45.26 12.26 -26.33
N VAL A 10 46.22 11.98 -25.44
CA VAL A 10 45.95 11.25 -24.19
C VAL A 10 44.99 12.02 -23.27
N ALA A 11 45.14 13.35 -23.17
CA ALA A 11 44.24 14.18 -22.37
C ALA A 11 42.80 14.22 -22.91
N VAL A 12 42.64 14.28 -24.24
CA VAL A 12 41.32 14.25 -24.90
C VAL A 12 40.65 12.88 -24.72
N SER A 13 41.40 11.79 -24.83
CA SER A 13 40.86 10.44 -24.59
C SER A 13 40.37 10.24 -23.15
N LEU A 14 41.09 10.79 -22.15
CA LEU A 14 40.71 10.68 -20.74
C LEU A 14 39.46 11.51 -20.40
N LEU A 15 39.32 12.68 -21.02
CA LEU A 15 38.17 13.58 -20.84
C LEU A 15 36.87 12.97 -21.40
N LEU A 16 36.95 12.30 -22.56
CA LEU A 16 35.81 11.66 -23.20
C LEU A 16 35.31 10.42 -22.42
N ALA A 17 36.23 9.68 -21.80
CA ALA A 17 35.91 8.49 -20.99
C ALA A 17 35.25 8.84 -19.64
N GLY A 18 35.59 9.99 -19.05
CA GLY A 18 34.98 10.45 -17.79
C GLY A 18 33.50 10.80 -17.93
N CYS A 19 33.13 11.46 -19.04
CA CYS A 19 31.78 11.94 -19.32
C CYS A 19 30.73 10.83 -19.48
N THR A 20 31.11 9.67 -20.04
CA THR A 20 30.18 8.56 -20.27
C THR A 20 29.80 7.85 -18.96
N SER A 21 30.73 7.73 -18.01
CA SER A 21 30.49 7.03 -16.74
C SER A 21 29.51 7.76 -15.80
N GLN A 22 29.53 9.09 -15.80
CA GLN A 22 28.64 9.91 -14.97
C GLN A 22 27.22 9.96 -15.54
N ALA A 23 27.10 10.09 -16.86
CA ALA A 23 25.81 10.04 -17.54
C ALA A 23 25.12 8.68 -17.38
N GLN A 24 25.88 7.58 -17.44
CA GLN A 24 25.35 6.23 -17.21
C GLN A 24 24.85 6.02 -15.78
N LYS A 25 25.59 6.49 -14.76
CA LYS A 25 25.15 6.40 -13.35
C LYS A 25 23.85 7.18 -13.09
N GLN A 26 23.73 8.38 -13.67
CA GLN A 26 22.51 9.19 -13.53
C GLN A 26 21.31 8.55 -14.25
N ALA A 27 21.52 7.98 -15.44
CA ALA A 27 20.47 7.28 -16.18
C ALA A 27 19.93 6.06 -15.41
N ILE A 28 20.80 5.27 -14.77
CA ILE A 28 20.41 4.11 -13.95
C ILE A 28 19.64 4.56 -12.69
N GLY A 29 20.09 5.64 -12.03
CA GLY A 29 19.42 6.19 -10.85
C GLY A 29 17.99 6.69 -11.16
N ASN A 30 17.81 7.36 -12.29
CA ASN A 30 16.49 7.83 -12.73
C ASN A 30 15.57 6.69 -13.17
N ALA A 31 16.12 5.64 -13.81
CA ALA A 31 15.36 4.44 -14.15
C ALA A 31 14.87 3.70 -12.89
N HIS A 32 15.71 3.60 -11.86
CA HIS A 32 15.32 3.00 -10.56
C HIS A 32 14.24 3.81 -9.83
N ALA A 33 14.18 5.13 -10.02
CA ALA A 33 13.14 5.98 -9.42
C ALA A 33 11.77 5.87 -10.14
N LEU A 34 11.74 5.43 -11.39
CA LEU A 34 10.52 5.26 -12.20
C LEU A 34 9.80 3.94 -11.95
N TYR A 35 10.46 2.95 -11.34
CA TYR A 35 9.75 1.78 -10.82
C TYR A 35 9.15 2.17 -9.47
N PRO A 36 7.81 2.30 -9.35
CA PRO A 36 7.23 2.40 -8.03
C PRO A 36 7.66 1.14 -7.31
N VAL A 37 8.48 1.31 -6.26
CA VAL A 37 8.70 0.28 -5.26
C VAL A 37 7.30 -0.14 -4.87
N GLN A 38 6.86 -1.30 -5.35
CA GLN A 38 5.64 -1.92 -4.87
C GLN A 38 5.92 -2.19 -3.41
N LYS A 39 5.62 -1.20 -2.57
CA LYS A 39 5.52 -1.37 -1.14
C LYS A 39 4.36 -2.33 -1.03
N ALA A 40 4.68 -3.62 -1.01
CA ALA A 40 3.72 -4.67 -0.74
C ALA A 40 3.08 -4.24 0.57
N GLN A 41 1.89 -3.65 0.47
CA GLN A 41 1.11 -3.28 1.63
C GLN A 41 0.80 -4.62 2.25
N SER A 42 1.55 -4.96 3.29
CA SER A 42 1.33 -6.14 4.11
C SER A 42 -0.17 -6.17 4.36
N ALA A 43 -0.87 -7.10 3.70
CA ALA A 43 -2.32 -7.12 3.73
C ALA A 43 -2.69 -7.25 5.21
N LYS A 44 -3.23 -6.16 5.80
CA LYS A 44 -3.66 -6.22 7.19
C LYS A 44 -4.63 -7.39 7.26
N LYS A 45 -4.29 -8.41 8.05
CA LYS A 45 -5.07 -9.64 8.13
C LYS A 45 -6.50 -9.21 8.41
N GLY A 46 -7.37 -9.43 7.42
CA GLY A 46 -8.80 -9.19 7.59
C GLY A 46 -9.30 -10.12 8.69
N LYS A 47 -10.25 -9.65 9.47
CA LYS A 47 -10.94 -10.51 10.42
C LYS A 47 -11.87 -11.46 9.68
N GLN A 48 -12.30 -12.52 10.32
CA GLN A 48 -13.17 -13.53 9.77
C GLN A 48 -14.41 -13.69 10.63
N TRP A 49 -15.54 -13.89 9.97
CA TRP A 49 -16.81 -14.22 10.60
C TRP A 49 -17.54 -15.23 9.74
N GLU A 50 -17.77 -16.44 10.24
CA GLU A 50 -18.49 -17.50 9.50
C GLU A 50 -17.92 -17.72 8.07
N GLY A 51 -16.59 -17.67 7.93
CA GLY A 51 -15.89 -17.78 6.64
C GLY A 51 -15.86 -16.51 5.77
N MET A 52 -16.59 -15.46 6.15
CA MET A 52 -16.57 -14.16 5.47
C MET A 52 -15.36 -13.34 5.90
N LYS A 53 -14.67 -12.72 4.94
CA LYS A 53 -13.52 -11.84 5.21
C LYS A 53 -13.97 -10.41 5.49
N LEU A 54 -13.64 -9.87 6.66
CA LEU A 54 -13.89 -8.51 7.08
C LEU A 54 -12.62 -7.68 7.01
N VAL A 55 -12.63 -6.63 6.20
CA VAL A 55 -11.49 -5.73 6.04
C VAL A 55 -11.91 -4.32 6.39
N ILE A 56 -11.34 -3.77 7.46
CA ILE A 56 -11.48 -2.35 7.79
C ILE A 56 -10.56 -1.59 6.84
N THR A 57 -11.15 -0.72 6.03
CA THR A 57 -10.47 0.18 5.09
C THR A 57 -10.47 1.61 5.64
N SER A 58 -9.80 2.54 4.95
CA SER A 58 -9.88 3.96 5.29
C SER A 58 -11.27 4.56 5.07
N THR A 59 -12.09 3.94 4.22
CA THR A 59 -13.42 4.42 3.85
C THR A 59 -14.55 3.74 4.63
N GLY A 60 -14.30 2.56 5.21
CA GLY A 60 -15.28 1.86 6.03
C GLY A 60 -14.95 0.38 6.24
N LEU A 61 -15.97 -0.46 6.19
CA LEU A 61 -15.84 -1.91 6.33
C LEU A 61 -16.21 -2.59 5.00
N ASN A 62 -15.35 -3.49 4.53
CA ASN A 62 -15.67 -4.41 3.45
C ASN A 62 -15.91 -5.81 4.02
N VAL A 63 -17.02 -6.44 3.66
CA VAL A 63 -17.27 -7.86 3.94
C VAL A 63 -17.25 -8.62 2.62
N ASP A 64 -16.33 -9.58 2.54
CA ASP A 64 -16.03 -10.39 1.37
C ASP A 64 -15.77 -9.55 0.10
N GLY A 65 -14.96 -8.50 0.27
CA GLY A 65 -14.59 -7.58 -0.80
C GLY A 65 -15.67 -6.57 -1.21
N LYS A 66 -16.89 -6.66 -0.66
CA LYS A 66 -17.98 -5.72 -0.93
C LYS A 66 -18.08 -4.68 0.20
N PRO A 67 -18.26 -3.39 -0.11
CA PRO A 67 -18.43 -2.37 0.92
C PRO A 67 -19.76 -2.55 1.65
N ALA A 68 -19.72 -2.50 2.97
CA ALA A 68 -20.90 -2.53 3.82
C ALA A 68 -21.48 -1.12 4.00
N ALA A 69 -22.80 -1.02 4.15
CA ALA A 69 -23.48 0.25 4.35
C ALA A 69 -23.30 0.74 5.79
N VAL A 70 -23.01 2.02 6.00
CA VAL A 70 -22.99 2.62 7.34
C VAL A 70 -24.44 2.83 7.79
N VAL A 71 -24.81 2.24 8.92
CA VAL A 71 -26.12 2.43 9.55
C VAL A 71 -26.05 3.51 10.61
N GLU A 72 -25.01 3.45 11.44
CA GLU A 72 -24.84 4.39 12.55
C GLU A 72 -23.35 4.69 12.74
N LYS A 73 -23.05 5.94 13.10
CA LYS A 73 -21.70 6.34 13.46
C LYS A 73 -21.74 7.09 14.78
N THR A 74 -21.05 6.53 15.77
CA THR A 74 -20.87 7.14 17.09
C THR A 74 -19.42 7.55 17.26
N ALA A 75 -19.11 8.21 18.38
CA ALA A 75 -17.74 8.54 18.73
C ALA A 75 -16.86 7.29 18.84
N ASP A 76 -17.37 6.16 19.34
CA ASP A 76 -16.55 5.01 19.72
C ASP A 76 -16.65 3.81 18.76
N ALA A 77 -17.73 3.74 17.99
CA ALA A 77 -17.96 2.68 17.02
C ALA A 77 -18.74 3.15 15.79
N THR A 78 -18.53 2.46 14.67
CA THR A 78 -19.36 2.59 13.47
C THR A 78 -20.06 1.26 13.22
N VAL A 79 -21.37 1.30 13.08
CA VAL A 79 -22.21 0.15 12.76
C VAL A 79 -22.38 0.09 11.25
N TYR A 80 -21.98 -1.03 10.68
CA TYR A 80 -22.18 -1.35 9.28
C TYR A 80 -23.20 -2.45 9.13
N GLN A 81 -23.99 -2.44 8.07
CA GLN A 81 -24.91 -3.53 7.74
C GLN A 81 -24.55 -4.10 6.38
N GLN A 82 -24.50 -5.43 6.32
CA GLN A 82 -24.40 -6.15 5.05
C GLN A 82 -25.10 -7.51 5.17
N GLY A 83 -26.06 -7.74 4.27
CA GLY A 83 -26.85 -8.96 4.27
C GLY A 83 -27.68 -9.10 5.55
N LEU A 84 -27.50 -10.23 6.24
CA LEU A 84 -28.27 -10.60 7.44
C LEU A 84 -27.60 -10.19 8.76
N TYR A 85 -26.48 -9.48 8.68
CA TYR A 85 -25.68 -9.11 9.85
C TYR A 85 -25.41 -7.60 9.91
N ASN A 86 -25.26 -7.14 11.14
CA ASN A 86 -24.66 -5.86 11.45
C ASN A 86 -23.27 -6.08 12.07
N TYR A 87 -22.34 -5.21 11.73
CA TYR A 87 -20.94 -5.25 12.12
C TYR A 87 -20.60 -3.95 12.84
N ILE A 88 -20.36 -4.04 14.14
CA ILE A 88 -20.01 -2.92 15.00
C ILE A 88 -18.49 -2.85 15.05
N VAL A 89 -17.91 -1.92 14.30
CA VAL A 89 -16.46 -1.69 14.24
C VAL A 89 -16.09 -0.64 15.28
N TYR A 90 -15.37 -1.08 16.30
CA TYR A 90 -14.86 -0.20 17.35
C TYR A 90 -13.54 0.46 16.93
N LYS A 91 -13.21 1.61 17.53
CA LYS A 91 -11.92 2.30 17.34
C LYS A 91 -10.68 1.43 17.57
N ASN A 92 -10.78 0.44 18.44
CA ASN A 92 -9.69 -0.51 18.73
C ASN A 92 -9.53 -1.61 17.67
N GLY A 93 -10.33 -1.59 16.60
CA GLY A 93 -10.31 -2.59 15.53
C GLY A 93 -11.03 -3.90 15.86
N LYS A 94 -11.68 -4.03 17.02
CA LYS A 94 -12.59 -5.15 17.28
C LYS A 94 -13.86 -4.97 16.46
N ILE A 95 -14.43 -6.09 16.02
CA ILE A 95 -15.68 -6.10 15.25
C ILE A 95 -16.63 -7.04 15.98
N ALA A 96 -17.71 -6.49 16.53
CA ALA A 96 -18.82 -7.27 17.06
C ALA A 96 -19.83 -7.52 15.94
N VAL A 97 -20.43 -8.71 15.91
CA VAL A 97 -21.43 -9.09 14.93
C VAL A 97 -22.76 -9.30 15.62
N THR A 98 -23.81 -8.68 15.08
CA THR A 98 -25.20 -8.88 15.51
C THR A 98 -26.04 -9.28 14.30
N ASN A 99 -27.21 -9.90 14.53
CA ASN A 99 -28.17 -10.04 13.45
C ASN A 99 -28.89 -8.71 13.17
N THR A 100 -29.72 -8.67 12.13
CA THR A 100 -30.54 -7.49 11.79
C THR A 100 -31.50 -7.06 12.91
N SER A 101 -31.85 -7.96 13.83
CA SER A 101 -32.67 -7.66 15.03
C SER A 101 -31.86 -7.16 16.23
N GLY A 102 -30.54 -6.98 16.10
CA GLY A 102 -29.66 -6.49 17.16
C GLY A 102 -29.18 -7.55 18.17
N ILE A 103 -29.51 -8.83 17.97
CA ILE A 103 -29.03 -9.93 18.82
C ILE A 103 -27.56 -10.17 18.53
N PHE A 104 -26.74 -10.06 19.57
CA PHE A 104 -25.31 -10.33 19.50
C PHE A 104 -25.02 -11.79 19.15
N LYS A 105 -24.14 -11.99 18.16
CA LYS A 105 -23.72 -13.30 17.69
C LYS A 105 -22.30 -13.64 18.10
N GLY A 106 -21.41 -12.65 18.22
CA GLY A 106 -20.02 -12.86 18.61
C GLY A 106 -19.08 -11.78 18.10
N TYR A 107 -17.78 -12.02 18.25
CA TYR A 107 -16.74 -11.15 17.69
C TYR A 107 -16.10 -11.82 16.47
N ALA A 108 -15.79 -11.04 15.45
CA ALA A 108 -14.98 -11.50 14.32
C ALA A 108 -13.51 -11.65 14.75
N GLU A 109 -12.88 -12.72 14.26
CA GLU A 109 -11.49 -13.12 14.62
C GLU A 109 -10.49 -12.72 13.54
#